data_AF-A0A377HHA9-F1
#
_entry.id   AF-A0A377HHA9-F1
#
_cell.length_a   1.000
_cell.length_b   1.000
_cell.length_c   1.000
_cell.angle_alpha   90.00
_cell.angle_beta   90.00
_cell.angle_gamma   90.00
#
_symmetry.space_group_name_H-M   'P 1'
#
loop_
_entity.id
_entity.type
_entity.pdbx_description
1 polymer ?
#
loop_
_entity_poly.entity_id
_entity_poly.type
_entity_poly.pdbx_seq_one_letter_code
_entity_poly.pdbx_strand_id
1 'polypeptide(L)' 'MLMIIQGFESRYEEIMREPSIRQRDGQLRELMIEMEMIFKIPMLKNTTWEKENPRVIELYRKVSDSRNL' A
#
# COMPACT_ATOMS: atom_id res chain seq x y z
N MET A 1 4.43 11.65 10.15
CA MET A 1 4.67 10.74 9.00
C MET A 1 4.83 9.28 9.41
N LEU A 2 5.71 8.93 10.37
CA LEU A 2 5.87 7.54 10.85
C LEU A 2 4.59 6.89 11.41
N MET A 3 3.77 7.63 12.18
CA MET A 3 2.49 7.13 12.66
C MET A 3 1.46 6.89 11.54
N ILE A 4 1.57 7.62 10.43
CA ILE A 4 0.65 7.48 9.29
C ILE A 4 0.93 6.17 8.57
N ILE A 5 2.20 5.88 8.24
CA ILE A 5 2.55 4.64 7.56
C ILE A 5 2.25 3.39 8.39
N GLN A 6 2.46 3.44 9.71
CA GLN A 6 2.05 2.35 10.61
C GLN A 6 0.54 2.07 10.54
N GLY A 7 -0.28 3.10 10.39
CA GLY A 7 -1.73 2.94 10.19
C GLY A 7 -2.06 2.19 8.89
N PHE A 8 -1.32 2.44 7.81
CA PHE A 8 -1.47 1.69 6.56
C PHE A 8 -0.95 0.25 6.69
N GLU A 9 0.15 0.02 7.41
CA GLU A 9 0.67 -1.32 7.71
C GLU A 9 -0.36 -2.16 8.47
N SER A 10 -0.95 -1.62 9.54
CA SER A 10 -1.99 -2.31 10.32
C SER A 10 -3.23 -2.62 9.48
N ARG A 11 -3.71 -1.67 8.67
CA ARG A 11 -4.85 -1.89 7.78
C ARG A 11 -4.57 -2.97 6.75
N TYR A 12 -3.36 -2.99 6.19
CA TYR A 12 -2.96 -4.08 5.29
C TYR A 12 -3.06 -5.44 5.98
N GLU A 13 -2.55 -5.57 7.21
CA GLU A 13 -2.63 -6.83 7.96
C GLU A 13 -4.07 -7.26 8.26
N GLU A 14 -4.96 -6.31 8.57
CA GLU A 14 -6.39 -6.57 8.74
C GLU A 14 -7.05 -7.07 7.45
N ILE A 15 -6.77 -6.40 6.33
CA ILE A 15 -7.28 -6.79 5.01
C ILE A 15 -6.81 -8.20 4.63
N MET A 16 -5.56 -8.56 4.93
CA MET A 16 -5.05 -9.90 4.64
C MET A 16 -5.73 -11.02 5.45
N ARG A 17 -6.42 -10.68 6.55
CA ARG A 17 -7.25 -11.63 7.32
C ARG A 17 -8.65 -11.80 6.74
N GLU A 18 -9.09 -10.98 5.79
CA GLU A 18 -10.39 -11.10 5.12
C GLU A 18 -10.44 -12.40 4.30
N PRO A 19 -11.28 -13.39 4.64
CA PRO A 19 -11.33 -14.67 3.94
C PRO A 19 -11.81 -14.57 2.48
N SER A 20 -12.64 -13.57 2.17
CA SER A 20 -13.18 -13.38 0.83
C SER A 20 -12.16 -12.70 -0.08
N ILE A 21 -11.65 -13.45 -1.07
CA ILE A 21 -10.68 -12.95 -2.06
C ILE A 21 -11.20 -11.69 -2.77
N ARG A 22 -12.49 -11.67 -3.15
CA ARG A 22 -13.08 -10.52 -3.84
C ARG A 22 -13.14 -9.27 -2.95
N GLN A 23 -13.50 -9.43 -1.68
CA GLN A 23 -13.53 -8.30 -0.74
C GLN A 23 -12.11 -7.83 -0.42
N ARG A 24 -11.17 -8.76 -0.25
CA ARG A 24 -9.76 -8.47 -0.04
C ARG A 24 -9.16 -7.66 -1.18
N ASP A 25 -9.32 -8.08 -2.44
CA ASP A 25 -8.80 -7.31 -3.59
C ASP A 25 -9.40 -5.90 -3.64
N GLY A 26 -10.71 -5.77 -3.41
CA GLY A 26 -11.38 -4.48 -3.32
C GLY A 26 -10.76 -3.57 -2.25
N GLN A 27 -10.57 -4.10 -1.03
CA GLN A 27 -9.96 -3.34 0.06
C GLN A 27 -8.48 -2.99 -0.20
N LEU A 28 -7.70 -3.90 -0.79
CA LEU A 28 -6.31 -3.64 -1.16
C LEU A 28 -6.22 -2.55 -2.25
N ARG A 29 -7.14 -2.55 -3.22
CA ARG A 29 -7.22 -1.49 -4.24
C ARG A 29 -7.49 -0.13 -3.60
N GLU A 30 -8.46 -0.03 -2.70
CA GLU A 30 -8.75 1.23 -2.01
C GLU A 30 -7.56 1.68 -1.14
N LEU A 31 -6.88 0.74 -0.46
CA LEU A 31 -5.66 1.03 0.30
C LEU A 31 -4.56 1.64 -0.58
N MET A 32 -4.35 1.10 -1.80
CA MET A 32 -3.38 1.65 -2.76
C MET A 32 -3.73 3.08 -3.17
N ILE A 33 -5.00 3.33 -3.54
CA ILE A 33 -5.47 4.66 -3.95
C ILE A 33 -5.24 5.68 -2.83
N GLU A 34 -5.53 5.32 -1.58
CA GLU A 34 -5.26 6.17 -0.43
C GLU A 34 -3.76 6.43 -0.24
N MET A 35 -2.91 5.40 -0.35
CA MET A 35 -1.47 5.55 -0.26
C MET A 35 -0.91 6.48 -1.35
N GLU A 36 -1.36 6.34 -2.59
CA GLU A 36 -0.99 7.22 -3.72
C GLU A 36 -1.31 8.68 -3.41
N MET A 37 -2.52 8.96 -2.91
CA MET A 37 -2.96 10.31 -2.59
C MET A 37 -2.22 10.93 -1.40
N ILE A 38 -2.00 10.16 -0.33
CA ILE A 38 -1.37 10.64 0.92
C ILE A 38 0.14 10.82 0.76
N PHE A 39 0.83 9.82 0.20
CA PHE A 39 2.29 9.84 0.09
C PHE A 39 2.79 10.44 -1.23
N LYS A 40 1.88 10.84 -2.12
CA LYS A 40 2.21 11.41 -3.44
C LYS A 40 3.09 10.45 -4.24
N ILE A 41 2.71 9.17 -4.24
CA ILE A 41 3.43 8.12 -4.95
C ILE A 41 3.38 8.44 -6.46
N PRO A 42 4.52 8.57 -7.15
CA PRO A 42 4.54 8.83 -8.58
C PRO A 42 3.93 7.67 -9.37
N MET A 43 3.09 7.97 -10.37
CA MET A 43 2.52 6.94 -11.27
C MET A 43 3.59 6.16 -12.04
N LEU A 44 4.72 6.80 -12.35
CA LEU A 44 5.86 6.19 -13.03
C LEU A 44 6.99 5.98 -12.04
N LYS A 45 7.80 4.94 -12.28
CA LYS A 45 8.97 4.63 -11.47
C LYS A 45 9.87 5.87 -11.33
N ASN A 46 10.09 6.28 -10.08
CA ASN A 46 10.94 7.41 -9.74
C ASN A 46 11.95 6.97 -8.66
N THR A 47 13.16 6.64 -9.10
CA THR A 47 14.20 6.10 -8.21
C THR A 47 14.64 7.06 -7.11
N THR A 48 14.52 8.37 -7.35
CA THR A 48 14.86 9.38 -6.33
C THR A 48 13.81 9.37 -5.22
N TRP A 49 12.53 9.46 -5.60
CA TRP A 49 11.43 9.40 -4.65
C TRP A 49 11.42 8.09 -3.85
N GLU A 50 11.69 6.95 -4.49
CA GLU A 50 11.76 5.65 -3.82
C GLU A 50 12.86 5.59 -2.75
N LYS A 51 14.04 6.19 -3.03
CA LYS A 51 15.14 6.25 -2.08
C LYS A 51 14.82 7.15 -0.88
N GLU A 52 14.04 8.20 -1.10
CA GLU A 52 13.59 9.12 -0.04
C GLU A 52 12.43 8.53 0.78
N ASN A 53 11.65 7.60 0.19
CA ASN A 53 10.46 7.02 0.80
C ASN A 53 10.51 5.48 0.85
N PRO A 54 11.60 4.86 1.35
CA PRO A 54 11.84 3.42 1.20
C PRO A 54 10.74 2.56 1.84
N ARG A 55 10.24 2.96 3.00
CA ARG A 55 9.20 2.22 3.72
C ARG A 55 7.83 2.33 3.05
N VAL A 56 7.51 3.49 2.47
CA VAL A 56 6.25 3.70 1.73
C VAL A 56 6.23 2.82 0.50
N ILE A 57 7.32 2.82 -0.30
CA ILE A 57 7.36 2.02 -1.52
C ILE A 57 7.39 0.52 -1.21
N GLU A 58 8.05 0.09 -0.13
CA GLU A 58 8.04 -1.29 0.32
C GLU A 58 6.61 -1.76 0.62
N LEU A 59 5.87 -1.02 1.45
CA LEU A 59 4.47 -1.35 1.75
C LEU A 59 3.60 -1.31 0.49
N TYR A 60 3.75 -0.28 -0.35
CA TYR A 60 2.95 -0.13 -1.56
C TYR A 60 3.15 -1.32 -2.52
N ARG A 61 4.39 -1.78 -2.71
CA ARG A 61 4.70 -2.98 -3.48
C ARG A 61 4.08 -4.23 -2.85
N LYS A 62 4.20 -4.39 -1.53
CA LYS A 62 3.57 -5.51 -0.81
C LYS A 62 2.06 -5.58 -1.00
N VAL A 63 1.37 -4.43 -0.95
CA VAL A 63 -0.07 -4.32 -1.21
C VAL A 63 -0.38 -4.68 -2.67
N SER A 64 0.35 -4.11 -3.62
CA SER A 64 0.19 -4.39 -5.06
C SER A 64 0.38 -5.87 -5.39
N ASP A 65 1.43 -6.49 -4.86
CA ASP A 65 1.74 -7.90 -5.09
C ASP A 65 0.64 -8.80 -4.50
N SER A 66 0.10 -8.43 -3.33
CA SER A 66 -0.98 -9.19 -2.67
C SER A 66 -2.29 -9.21 -3.46
N ARG A 67 -2.49 -8.29 -4.41
CA ARG A 67 -3.65 -8.27 -5.32
C ARG A 67 -3.51 -9.21 -6.51
N ASN A 68 -2.30 -9.70 -6.77
CA ASN A 68 -1.98 -10.65 -7.84
C ASN A 68 -1.86 -12.10 -7.33
N LEU A 69 -2.21 -12.36 -6.07
CA LEU A 69 -2.23 -13.67 -5.41
C LEU A 69 -3.66 -14.24 -5.39
#